data_AF-A0A8H3EKV6-F1
#
_entry.id   AF-A0A8H3EKV6-F1
#
_cell.length_a   1.000
_cell.length_b   1.000
_cell.length_c   1.000
_cell.angle_alpha   90.00
_cell.angle_beta   90.00
_cell.angle_gamma   90.00
#
_symmetry.space_group_name_H-M   'P 1'
#
loop_
_entity.id
_entity.type
_entity.pdbx_description
1 polymer ?
#
loop_
_entity_poly.entity_id
_entity_poly.type
_entity_poly.pdbx_seq_one_letter_code
_entity_poly.pdbx_strand_id
1 'polypeptide(L)'
;MPGVPLPTIPTHDVASHNSEKSCYVTVGANVYNVTSFLPDHPGGEELILEYAGKDVSDIMGDDLSHTHSEAAYDILNENLIGFVANEATIKAAVEHDRPEDIVPMLPNKAGMEAMKANGANGEVDQSKPIFAATGLSGAEDLTKETDLNADFETHKFLDLNRPLLMQVWNGGFSKEFYLEQVHRPRYYLKGDSAPLFGNFLEPLSKTAWYIIPIVWLPCVAYGSFLAYQGLPSFFQTAAYWLIGLALWTLVEYGLHRGLFHVDKYLPDNRVGITAHFLLHGIHHYLPMDKYRLVMPPTLFVALATPFYKLAHTVFFYDWYAAVAVFCGGIFGYVCYDLTHYFLHHKTLPSYYKQLKKYHMQHHYEDYENGFGVTSRFWDKIFGTELEPPKAAKAA
;
A
#
# COMPACT_ATOMS: atom_id res chain seq x y z
N MET A 1 -21.07 -6.53 2.69
CA MET A 1 -21.69 -7.36 1.64
C MET A 1 -20.58 -7.69 0.65
N PRO A 2 -20.41 -8.96 0.24
CA PRO A 2 -19.43 -9.33 -0.76
C PRO A 2 -19.78 -8.66 -2.10
N GLY A 3 -18.78 -8.08 -2.77
CA GLY A 3 -18.94 -7.41 -4.06
C GLY A 3 -19.29 -8.44 -5.14
N VAL A 4 -20.44 -8.22 -5.78
CA VAL A 4 -20.91 -9.03 -6.91
C VAL A 4 -20.06 -8.67 -8.14
N PRO A 5 -19.58 -9.63 -8.95
CA PRO A 5 -18.85 -9.31 -10.18
C PRO A 5 -19.73 -8.49 -11.12
N LEU A 6 -19.14 -7.46 -11.73
CA LEU A 6 -19.88 -6.52 -12.58
C LEU A 6 -20.29 -7.20 -13.90
N PRO A 7 -21.58 -7.25 -14.24
CA PRO A 7 -22.07 -7.96 -15.42
C PRO A 7 -21.73 -7.26 -16.75
N THR A 8 -21.73 -8.02 -17.83
CA THR A 8 -21.86 -7.45 -19.18
C THR A 8 -23.31 -7.04 -19.40
N ILE A 9 -23.55 -5.76 -19.68
CA ILE A 9 -24.89 -5.19 -19.85
C ILE A 9 -25.12 -4.92 -21.34
N PRO A 10 -26.20 -5.45 -21.95
CA PRO A 10 -26.54 -5.17 -23.34
C PRO A 10 -26.77 -3.67 -23.58
N THR A 11 -26.37 -3.16 -24.75
CA THR A 11 -26.59 -1.75 -25.15
C THR A 11 -28.05 -1.30 -25.01
N HIS A 12 -29.01 -2.17 -25.34
CA HIS A 12 -30.43 -1.85 -25.21
C HIS A 12 -30.91 -1.74 -23.76
N ASP A 13 -30.25 -2.44 -22.84
CA ASP A 13 -30.57 -2.43 -21.40
C ASP A 13 -30.04 -1.13 -20.78
N VAL A 14 -28.81 -0.72 -21.12
CA VAL A 14 -28.26 0.60 -20.74
C VAL A 14 -29.14 1.74 -21.23
N ALA A 15 -29.59 1.69 -22.48
CA ALA A 15 -30.49 2.70 -23.06
C ALA A 15 -31.87 2.77 -22.38
N SER A 16 -32.28 1.72 -21.66
CA SER A 16 -33.54 1.70 -20.91
C SER A 16 -33.47 2.41 -19.56
N HIS A 17 -32.25 2.69 -19.06
CA HIS A 17 -31.99 3.42 -17.82
C HIS A 17 -31.76 4.91 -18.09
N ASN A 18 -32.82 5.61 -18.53
CA ASN A 18 -32.78 6.99 -19.01
C ASN A 18 -33.63 7.98 -18.18
N SER A 19 -33.79 7.76 -16.88
CA SER A 19 -34.64 8.58 -16.01
C SER A 19 -33.97 8.98 -14.70
N GLU A 20 -34.50 9.98 -14.00
CA GLU A 20 -34.00 10.44 -12.68
C GLU A 20 -33.89 9.33 -11.62
N LYS A 21 -34.76 8.33 -11.71
CA LYS A 21 -34.76 7.20 -10.76
C LYS A 21 -33.84 6.06 -11.17
N SER A 22 -33.33 6.10 -12.40
CA SER A 22 -32.47 5.07 -12.97
C SER A 22 -31.74 5.65 -14.20
N CYS A 23 -30.53 6.12 -13.97
CA CYS A 23 -29.71 6.86 -14.93
C CYS A 23 -28.35 6.19 -15.09
N TYR A 24 -28.14 5.52 -16.23
CA TYR A 24 -26.88 4.89 -16.58
C TYR A 24 -26.21 5.67 -17.72
N VAL A 25 -24.89 5.71 -17.73
CA VAL A 25 -24.09 6.33 -18.81
C VAL A 25 -22.95 5.41 -19.20
N THR A 26 -22.48 5.51 -20.44
CA THR A 26 -21.31 4.75 -20.91
C THR A 26 -20.13 5.65 -21.20
N VAL A 27 -18.92 5.15 -20.94
CA VAL A 27 -17.68 5.75 -21.43
C VAL A 27 -16.90 4.64 -22.10
N GLY A 28 -16.93 4.61 -23.43
CA GLY A 28 -16.34 3.54 -24.22
C GLY A 28 -17.02 2.19 -23.95
N ALA A 29 -16.29 1.26 -23.34
CA ALA A 29 -16.80 -0.07 -23.00
C ALA A 29 -17.40 -0.17 -21.59
N ASN A 30 -17.29 0.87 -20.77
CA ASN A 30 -17.68 0.84 -19.36
C ASN A 30 -19.09 1.39 -19.15
N VAL A 31 -19.88 0.77 -18.26
CA VAL A 31 -21.23 1.20 -17.87
C VAL A 31 -21.21 1.71 -16.43
N TYR A 32 -21.73 2.91 -16.21
CA TYR A 32 -21.75 3.57 -14.92
C TYR A 32 -23.18 3.86 -14.48
N ASN A 33 -23.50 3.58 -13.21
CA ASN A 33 -24.76 3.96 -12.60
C ASN A 33 -24.59 5.25 -11.81
N VAL A 34 -24.93 6.37 -12.44
CA VAL A 34 -24.79 7.70 -11.84
C VAL A 34 -26.07 8.17 -11.13
N THR A 35 -27.07 7.30 -10.98
CA THR A 35 -28.37 7.63 -10.35
C THR A 35 -28.21 8.26 -8.96
N SER A 36 -27.35 7.70 -8.12
CA SER A 36 -27.09 8.23 -6.78
C SER A 36 -26.26 9.51 -6.77
N PHE A 37 -25.56 9.80 -7.87
CA PHE A 37 -24.66 10.95 -8.00
C PHE A 37 -25.33 12.18 -8.64
N LEU A 38 -26.49 12.02 -9.28
CA LEU A 38 -27.28 13.12 -9.87
C LEU A 38 -27.39 14.38 -8.98
N PRO A 39 -27.81 14.29 -7.68
CA PRO A 39 -27.97 15.48 -6.84
C PRO A 39 -26.63 16.11 -6.40
N ASP A 40 -25.54 15.35 -6.48
CA ASP A 40 -24.20 15.77 -6.05
C ASP A 40 -23.37 16.31 -7.23
N HIS A 41 -23.92 16.30 -8.46
CA HIS A 41 -23.24 16.80 -9.64
C HIS A 41 -23.07 18.33 -9.59
N PRO A 42 -21.83 18.86 -9.58
CA PRO A 42 -21.59 20.30 -9.44
C PRO A 42 -22.19 21.18 -10.55
N GLY A 43 -22.44 20.60 -11.73
CA GLY A 43 -23.07 21.27 -12.88
C GLY A 43 -24.60 21.19 -12.90
N GLY A 44 -25.23 20.51 -11.94
CA GLY A 44 -26.66 20.25 -11.89
C GLY A 44 -27.05 18.91 -12.53
N GLU A 45 -28.11 18.30 -12.01
CA GLU A 45 -28.59 16.97 -12.43
C GLU A 45 -29.11 16.94 -13.88
N GLU A 46 -29.67 18.05 -14.36
CA GLU A 46 -30.28 18.15 -15.70
C GLU A 46 -29.28 17.87 -16.82
N LEU A 47 -28.00 18.26 -16.65
CA LEU A 47 -26.95 18.02 -17.63
C LEU A 47 -26.61 16.54 -17.78
N ILE A 48 -26.70 15.75 -16.70
CA ILE A 48 -26.49 14.30 -16.77
C ILE A 48 -27.70 13.62 -17.41
N LEU A 49 -28.91 14.10 -17.12
CA LEU A 49 -30.16 13.51 -17.62
C LEU A 49 -30.30 13.59 -19.14
N GLU A 50 -29.76 14.63 -19.79
CA GLU A 50 -29.71 14.75 -21.26
C GLU A 50 -28.93 13.60 -21.93
N TYR A 51 -27.97 13.03 -21.20
CA TYR A 51 -27.10 11.94 -21.62
C TYR A 51 -27.43 10.59 -20.97
N ALA A 52 -28.55 10.50 -20.23
CA ALA A 52 -28.97 9.26 -19.63
C ALA A 52 -29.25 8.19 -20.70
N GLY A 53 -28.62 7.02 -20.54
CA GLY A 53 -28.65 5.90 -21.48
C GLY A 53 -27.74 6.06 -22.70
N LYS A 54 -26.85 7.05 -22.73
CA LYS A 54 -25.95 7.36 -23.87
C LYS A 54 -24.47 7.30 -23.47
N ASP A 55 -23.62 7.32 -24.50
CA ASP A 55 -22.19 7.45 -24.34
C ASP A 55 -21.78 8.91 -24.11
N VAL A 56 -20.96 9.13 -23.08
CA VAL A 56 -20.49 10.45 -22.65
C VAL A 56 -18.99 10.63 -22.84
N SER A 57 -18.28 9.73 -23.53
CA SER A 57 -16.85 9.85 -23.81
C SER A 57 -16.49 11.18 -24.47
N ASP A 58 -17.29 11.61 -25.45
CA ASP A 58 -17.03 12.83 -26.20
C ASP A 58 -17.20 14.08 -25.31
N ILE A 59 -18.21 14.13 -24.45
CA ILE A 59 -18.47 15.30 -23.60
C ILE A 59 -17.61 15.32 -22.33
N MET A 60 -17.22 14.16 -21.83
CA MET A 60 -16.25 14.03 -20.73
C MET A 60 -14.85 14.48 -21.15
N GLY A 61 -14.51 14.35 -22.43
CA GLY A 61 -13.23 14.76 -23.02
C GLY A 61 -13.25 16.12 -23.73
N ASP A 62 -14.38 16.84 -23.74
CA ASP A 62 -14.50 18.12 -24.43
C ASP A 62 -14.06 19.29 -23.53
N ASP A 63 -12.78 19.65 -23.65
CA ASP A 63 -12.17 20.80 -22.96
C ASP A 63 -12.83 22.16 -23.28
N LEU A 64 -13.63 22.26 -24.35
CA LEU A 64 -14.36 23.49 -24.70
C LEU A 64 -15.67 23.65 -23.93
N SER A 65 -16.24 22.56 -23.41
CA SER A 65 -17.48 22.58 -22.62
C SER A 65 -17.19 22.87 -21.14
N HIS A 66 -16.40 22.02 -20.47
CA HIS A 66 -15.74 22.26 -19.19
C HIS A 66 -14.76 21.11 -18.87
N THR A 67 -13.67 21.43 -18.17
CA THR A 67 -12.64 20.43 -17.81
C THR A 67 -12.99 19.66 -16.53
N HIS A 68 -12.97 18.33 -16.59
CA HIS A 68 -13.12 17.46 -15.42
C HIS A 68 -11.77 17.23 -14.72
N SER A 69 -11.71 17.43 -13.40
CA SER A 69 -10.51 17.11 -12.60
C SER A 69 -10.32 15.59 -12.46
N GLU A 70 -9.12 15.12 -12.11
CA GLU A 70 -8.87 13.70 -11.81
C GLU A 70 -9.85 13.14 -10.76
N ALA A 71 -10.26 13.94 -9.78
CA ALA A 71 -11.25 13.55 -8.78
C ALA A 71 -12.64 13.27 -9.37
N ALA A 72 -13.01 13.92 -10.48
CA ALA A 72 -14.28 13.67 -11.16
C ALA A 72 -14.26 12.31 -11.89
N TYR A 73 -13.12 11.93 -12.46
CA TYR A 73 -12.94 10.60 -13.05
C TYR A 73 -12.91 9.50 -11.99
N ASP A 74 -12.34 9.76 -10.81
CA ASP A 74 -12.38 8.82 -9.68
C ASP A 74 -13.82 8.58 -9.19
N ILE A 75 -14.64 9.63 -9.05
CA ILE A 75 -16.07 9.50 -8.69
C ILE A 75 -16.83 8.71 -9.76
N LEU A 76 -16.54 8.93 -11.04
CA LEU A 76 -17.14 8.15 -12.12
C LEU A 76 -16.78 6.67 -11.99
N ASN A 77 -15.50 6.34 -11.72
CA ASN A 77 -15.04 4.98 -11.54
C ASN A 77 -15.69 4.26 -10.33
N GLU A 78 -16.01 4.98 -9.27
CA GLU A 78 -16.75 4.43 -8.11
C GLU A 78 -18.18 4.00 -8.47
N ASN A 79 -18.76 4.56 -9.55
CA ASN A 79 -20.10 4.23 -10.03
C ASN A 79 -20.10 3.16 -11.14
N LEU A 80 -18.98 2.48 -11.40
CA LEU A 80 -18.88 1.44 -12.42
C LEU A 80 -19.73 0.22 -12.04
N ILE A 81 -20.63 -0.19 -12.93
CA ILE A 81 -21.56 -1.31 -12.72
C ILE A 81 -21.44 -2.44 -13.75
N GLY A 82 -20.68 -2.26 -14.83
CA GLY A 82 -20.60 -3.28 -15.87
C GLY A 82 -19.87 -2.84 -17.12
N PHE A 83 -19.90 -3.70 -18.13
CA PHE A 83 -19.27 -3.47 -19.44
C PHE A 83 -20.28 -3.69 -20.58
N VAL A 84 -20.14 -2.94 -21.67
CA VAL A 84 -20.95 -3.11 -22.89
C VAL A 84 -20.19 -3.96 -23.90
N ALA A 85 -20.80 -5.04 -24.37
CA ALA A 85 -20.31 -5.77 -25.55
C ALA A 85 -20.85 -5.10 -26.82
N ASN A 86 -20.03 -4.24 -27.45
CA ASN A 86 -20.38 -3.62 -28.73
C ASN A 86 -19.85 -4.46 -29.92
N GLU A 87 -20.41 -4.29 -31.12
CA GLU A 87 -20.00 -5.09 -32.29
C GLU A 87 -18.50 -4.95 -32.62
N ALA A 88 -17.90 -3.80 -32.29
CA ALA A 88 -16.47 -3.54 -32.47
C ALA A 88 -15.59 -4.37 -31.52
N THR A 89 -15.97 -4.50 -30.24
CA THR A 89 -15.25 -5.33 -29.25
C THR A 89 -15.41 -6.81 -29.53
N ILE A 90 -16.58 -7.25 -29.97
CA ILE A 90 -16.81 -8.65 -30.38
C ILE A 90 -15.98 -9.00 -31.62
N LYS A 91 -15.93 -8.10 -32.61
CA LYS A 91 -15.13 -8.31 -33.82
C LYS A 91 -13.63 -8.33 -33.52
N ALA A 92 -13.14 -7.42 -32.69
CA ALA A 92 -11.74 -7.38 -32.27
C ALA A 92 -11.36 -8.64 -31.47
N ALA A 93 -12.23 -9.14 -30.59
CA ALA A 93 -11.99 -10.38 -29.83
C ALA A 93 -11.98 -11.64 -30.72
N VAL A 94 -12.68 -11.64 -31.86
CA VAL A 94 -12.69 -12.76 -32.82
C VAL A 94 -11.47 -12.74 -33.75
N GLU A 95 -10.93 -11.55 -34.06
CA GLU A 95 -9.79 -11.37 -34.98
C GLU A 95 -8.43 -11.43 -34.28
N HIS A 96 -8.37 -11.35 -32.95
CA HIS A 96 -7.15 -11.35 -32.16
C HIS A 96 -6.77 -12.75 -31.65
N ASP A 97 -5.48 -13.10 -31.72
CA ASP A 97 -4.96 -14.42 -31.29
C ASP A 97 -5.13 -14.70 -29.78
N ARG A 98 -5.38 -13.66 -28.98
CA ARG A 98 -5.66 -13.72 -27.54
C ARG A 98 -6.88 -12.87 -27.19
N PRO A 99 -8.09 -13.41 -27.31
CA PRO A 99 -9.33 -12.68 -27.07
C PRO A 99 -9.46 -12.14 -25.64
N GLU A 100 -8.81 -12.80 -24.67
CA GLU A 100 -8.78 -12.43 -23.25
C GLU A 100 -8.07 -11.10 -22.97
N ASP A 101 -7.21 -10.65 -23.89
CA ASP A 101 -6.54 -9.35 -23.80
C ASP A 101 -7.47 -8.18 -24.24
N ILE A 102 -8.62 -8.48 -24.86
CA ILE A 102 -9.58 -7.50 -25.39
C ILE A 102 -10.87 -7.45 -24.57
N VAL A 103 -11.37 -8.61 -24.13
CA VAL A 103 -12.55 -8.72 -23.25
C VAL A 103 -12.31 -9.87 -22.26
N PRO A 104 -12.57 -9.70 -20.95
CA PRO A 104 -12.48 -10.81 -20.01
C PRO A 104 -13.49 -11.91 -20.38
N MET A 105 -13.01 -13.02 -20.95
CA MET A 105 -13.86 -14.17 -21.28
C MET A 105 -13.93 -15.13 -20.10
N LEU A 106 -15.10 -15.26 -19.49
CA LEU A 106 -15.36 -16.23 -18.42
C LEU A 106 -15.31 -17.68 -18.94
N PRO A 107 -14.91 -18.67 -18.11
CA PRO A 107 -14.93 -20.08 -18.47
C PRO A 107 -16.34 -20.55 -18.84
N ASN A 108 -16.47 -21.29 -19.94
CA ASN A 108 -17.73 -21.93 -20.31
C ASN A 108 -18.09 -23.07 -19.33
N LYS A 109 -19.30 -23.62 -19.44
CA LYS A 109 -19.77 -24.70 -18.55
C LYS A 109 -18.81 -25.90 -18.46
N ALA A 110 -18.11 -26.26 -19.54
CA ALA A 110 -17.13 -27.34 -19.54
C ALA A 110 -15.85 -26.96 -18.77
N GLY A 111 -15.40 -25.70 -18.85
CA GLY A 111 -14.30 -25.17 -18.05
C GLY A 111 -14.62 -25.11 -16.56
N MET A 112 -15.86 -24.74 -16.21
CA MET A 112 -16.37 -24.75 -14.84
C MET A 112 -16.43 -26.16 -14.24
N GLU A 113 -16.78 -27.17 -15.04
CA GLU A 113 -16.79 -28.57 -14.62
C GLU A 113 -15.38 -29.13 -14.42
N ALA A 114 -14.43 -28.77 -15.29
CA ALA A 114 -13.01 -29.14 -15.16
C ALA A 114 -12.33 -28.50 -13.94
N MET A 115 -12.70 -27.25 -13.58
CA MET A 115 -12.21 -26.59 -12.36
C MET A 115 -12.76 -27.25 -11.09
N LYS A 116 -14.05 -27.62 -11.08
CA LYS A 116 -14.66 -28.37 -9.97
C LYS A 116 -14.04 -29.76 -9.79
N ALA A 117 -13.70 -30.44 -10.88
CA ALA A 117 -13.03 -31.74 -10.85
C ALA A 117 -11.61 -31.69 -10.25
N ASN A 118 -10.96 -30.53 -10.28
CA ASN A 118 -9.60 -30.31 -9.77
C ASN A 118 -9.54 -29.55 -8.42
N GLY A 119 -10.67 -29.42 -7.71
CA GLY A 119 -10.69 -28.96 -6.32
C GLY A 119 -10.52 -27.45 -6.09
N ALA A 120 -10.67 -26.61 -7.13
CA ALA A 120 -10.67 -25.16 -6.95
C ALA A 120 -12.03 -24.69 -6.39
N ASN A 121 -12.12 -24.52 -5.07
CA ASN A 121 -13.32 -24.00 -4.37
C ASN A 121 -13.22 -22.50 -4.03
N GLY A 122 -12.37 -21.74 -4.73
CA GLY A 122 -12.30 -20.28 -4.59
C GLY A 122 -13.07 -19.57 -5.70
N GLU A 123 -14.00 -18.69 -5.34
CA GLU A 123 -14.44 -17.61 -6.23
C GLU A 123 -13.24 -16.69 -6.48
N VAL A 124 -12.53 -16.92 -7.58
CA VAL A 124 -11.50 -16.00 -8.09
C VAL A 124 -12.25 -14.88 -8.80
N ASP A 125 -12.30 -13.71 -8.18
CA ASP A 125 -12.80 -12.47 -8.79
C ASP A 125 -11.81 -12.05 -9.90
N GLN A 126 -12.11 -12.44 -11.14
CA GLN A 126 -11.28 -12.17 -12.32
C GLN A 126 -11.39 -10.71 -12.83
N SER A 127 -12.13 -9.84 -12.13
CA SER A 127 -12.38 -8.46 -12.57
C SER A 127 -11.35 -7.44 -12.07
N LYS A 128 -10.51 -7.81 -11.10
CA LYS A 128 -9.46 -6.94 -10.57
C LYS A 128 -8.09 -7.36 -11.08
N PRO A 129 -7.26 -6.43 -11.58
CA PRO A 129 -5.90 -6.75 -11.99
C PRO A 129 -5.14 -7.30 -10.78
N ILE A 130 -4.55 -8.49 -10.93
CA ILE A 130 -3.64 -9.04 -9.93
C ILE A 130 -2.27 -8.43 -10.16
N PHE A 131 -1.75 -7.71 -9.19
CA PHE A 131 -0.42 -7.11 -9.28
C PHE A 131 0.64 -8.20 -9.23
N ALA A 132 1.44 -8.32 -10.29
CA ALA A 132 2.44 -9.39 -10.42
C ALA A 132 3.48 -9.39 -9.29
N ALA A 133 3.78 -8.20 -8.74
CA ALA A 133 4.73 -8.02 -7.65
C ALA A 133 4.27 -8.70 -6.34
N THR A 134 2.99 -8.61 -6.02
CA THR A 134 2.44 -8.97 -4.69
C THR A 134 1.43 -10.13 -4.75
N GLY A 135 0.88 -10.42 -5.93
CA GLY A 135 -0.20 -11.39 -6.13
C GLY A 135 -1.56 -10.93 -5.59
N LEU A 136 -1.72 -9.66 -5.20
CA LEU A 136 -2.96 -9.11 -4.66
C LEU A 136 -3.72 -8.31 -5.71
N SER A 137 -5.03 -8.13 -5.48
CA SER A 137 -5.93 -7.37 -6.36
C SER A 137 -6.34 -6.00 -5.79
N GLY A 138 -6.11 -5.78 -4.49
CA GLY A 138 -6.41 -4.52 -3.80
C GLY A 138 -6.10 -4.55 -2.31
N ALA A 139 -6.29 -3.40 -1.64
CA ALA A 139 -5.98 -3.23 -0.23
C ALA A 139 -6.81 -4.13 0.71
N GLU A 140 -8.04 -4.48 0.30
CA GLU A 140 -8.92 -5.39 1.02
C GLU A 140 -8.34 -6.80 1.16
N ASP A 141 -7.51 -7.23 0.20
CA ASP A 141 -6.90 -8.56 0.23
C ASP A 141 -5.87 -8.70 1.35
N LEU A 142 -5.32 -7.59 1.84
CA LEU A 142 -4.39 -7.56 2.98
C LEU A 142 -5.00 -8.09 4.28
N THR A 143 -6.34 -8.18 4.34
CA THR A 143 -7.09 -8.68 5.51
C THR A 143 -7.78 -10.01 5.26
N LYS A 144 -7.63 -10.61 4.06
CA LYS A 144 -8.20 -11.93 3.75
C LYS A 144 -7.37 -13.02 4.41
N GLU A 145 -8.02 -13.89 5.18
CA GLU A 145 -7.35 -14.98 5.90
C GLU A 145 -6.60 -15.91 4.94
N THR A 146 -5.32 -16.13 5.24
CA THR A 146 -4.49 -17.08 4.51
C THR A 146 -4.73 -18.49 5.04
N ASP A 147 -5.08 -19.44 4.16
CA ASP A 147 -5.02 -20.86 4.50
C ASP A 147 -3.54 -21.28 4.63
N LEU A 148 -3.13 -21.54 5.88
CA LEU A 148 -1.73 -21.77 6.23
C LEU A 148 -1.15 -23.04 5.58
N ASN A 149 -1.97 -24.07 5.37
CA ASN A 149 -1.49 -25.31 4.77
C ASN A 149 -1.40 -25.17 3.25
N ALA A 150 -2.43 -24.57 2.64
CA ALA A 150 -2.46 -24.35 1.20
C ALA A 150 -1.37 -23.36 0.75
N ASP A 151 -1.08 -22.31 1.52
CA ASP A 151 0.00 -21.34 1.24
C ASP A 151 1.36 -22.04 1.22
N PHE A 152 1.67 -22.84 2.26
CA PHE A 152 2.92 -23.58 2.30
C PHE A 152 3.01 -24.63 1.19
N GLU A 153 1.91 -25.31 0.87
CA GLU A 153 1.88 -26.29 -0.21
C GLU A 153 2.14 -25.67 -1.58
N THR A 154 1.58 -24.49 -1.83
CA THR A 154 1.65 -23.77 -3.10
C THR A 154 2.98 -23.06 -3.29
N HIS A 155 3.42 -22.28 -2.29
CA HIS A 155 4.56 -21.37 -2.43
C HIS A 155 5.86 -21.94 -1.90
N LYS A 156 5.82 -23.00 -1.07
CA LYS A 156 7.00 -23.64 -0.47
C LYS A 156 7.95 -22.66 0.24
N PHE A 157 7.40 -21.57 0.80
CA PHE A 157 8.16 -20.52 1.45
C PHE A 157 8.27 -20.74 2.97
N LEU A 158 7.31 -20.24 3.76
CA LEU A 158 7.29 -20.36 5.22
C LEU A 158 6.02 -21.06 5.68
N ASP A 159 6.15 -22.05 6.57
CA ASP A 159 5.01 -22.69 7.23
C ASP A 159 4.58 -21.81 8.42
N LEU A 160 3.47 -21.08 8.24
CA LEU A 160 2.88 -20.20 9.24
C LEU A 160 2.36 -20.97 10.49
N ASN A 161 2.25 -22.30 10.46
CA ASN A 161 1.94 -23.09 11.66
C ASN A 161 3.16 -23.31 12.57
N ARG A 162 4.37 -22.88 12.15
CA ARG A 162 5.62 -23.08 12.89
C ARG A 162 6.39 -21.76 13.07
N PRO A 163 7.33 -21.69 14.03
CA PRO A 163 8.13 -20.48 14.25
C PRO A 163 8.91 -20.06 12.99
N LEU A 164 8.79 -18.78 12.59
CA LEU A 164 9.30 -18.31 11.29
C LEU A 164 10.82 -18.09 11.26
N LEU A 165 11.45 -17.64 12.35
CA LEU A 165 12.84 -17.19 12.31
C LEU A 165 13.82 -18.31 11.91
N MET A 166 13.64 -19.50 12.50
CA MET A 166 14.51 -20.64 12.19
C MET A 166 14.22 -21.24 10.81
N GLN A 167 13.03 -21.02 10.27
CA GLN A 167 12.71 -21.38 8.88
C GLN A 167 13.44 -20.45 7.91
N VAL A 168 13.49 -19.14 8.18
CA VAL A 168 14.27 -18.20 7.38
C VAL A 168 15.77 -18.50 7.48
N TRP A 169 16.29 -18.74 8.69
CA TRP A 169 17.71 -18.99 8.92
C TRP A 169 18.23 -20.29 8.29
N ASN A 170 17.43 -21.36 8.34
CA ASN A 170 17.80 -22.69 7.84
C ASN A 170 17.13 -23.06 6.51
N GLY A 171 16.29 -22.20 5.94
CA GLY A 171 15.47 -22.51 4.76
C GLY A 171 16.25 -22.68 3.47
N GLY A 172 17.48 -22.13 3.39
CA GLY A 172 18.34 -22.27 2.21
C GLY A 172 17.80 -21.58 0.96
N PHE A 173 16.95 -20.56 1.13
CA PHE A 173 16.37 -19.78 0.05
C PHE A 173 17.44 -19.00 -0.73
N SER A 174 17.30 -18.94 -2.05
CA SER A 174 18.01 -17.92 -2.83
C SER A 174 17.39 -16.55 -2.58
N LYS A 175 18.18 -15.50 -2.76
CA LYS A 175 17.76 -14.10 -2.68
C LYS A 175 16.53 -13.84 -3.55
N GLU A 176 16.54 -14.26 -4.81
CA GLU A 176 15.46 -13.99 -5.76
C GLU A 176 14.14 -14.62 -5.29
N PHE A 177 14.17 -15.89 -4.88
CA PHE A 177 12.99 -16.58 -4.36
C PHE A 177 12.49 -15.93 -3.07
N TYR A 178 13.40 -15.58 -2.17
CA TYR A 178 13.05 -14.90 -0.92
C TYR A 178 12.37 -13.55 -1.18
N LEU A 179 12.93 -12.71 -2.05
CA LEU A 179 12.39 -11.38 -2.35
C LEU A 179 11.03 -11.45 -3.04
N GLU A 180 10.84 -12.41 -3.95
CA GLU A 180 9.54 -12.66 -4.58
C GLU A 180 8.49 -13.06 -3.53
N GLN A 181 8.85 -13.90 -2.56
CA GLN A 181 7.88 -14.41 -1.59
C GLN A 181 7.63 -13.48 -0.41
N VAL A 182 8.65 -12.78 0.10
CA VAL A 182 8.53 -11.93 1.29
C VAL A 182 7.66 -10.70 1.04
N HIS A 183 7.65 -10.17 -0.19
CA HIS A 183 6.84 -9.02 -0.59
C HIS A 183 5.42 -9.37 -1.02
N ARG A 184 5.06 -10.66 -1.01
CA ARG A 184 3.69 -11.12 -1.22
C ARG A 184 2.99 -11.22 0.14
N PRO A 185 2.03 -10.34 0.46
CA PRO A 185 1.48 -10.29 1.81
C PRO A 185 0.62 -11.52 2.16
N ARG A 186 0.75 -12.00 3.39
CA ARG A 186 -0.11 -13.01 4.02
C ARG A 186 -0.83 -12.40 5.23
N TYR A 187 -1.90 -13.05 5.67
CA TYR A 187 -2.64 -12.66 6.86
C TYR A 187 -2.85 -13.85 7.81
N TYR A 188 -2.36 -13.70 9.03
CA TYR A 188 -2.41 -14.72 10.08
C TYR A 188 -3.50 -14.42 11.11
N LEU A 189 -4.56 -15.25 11.17
CA LEU A 189 -5.71 -15.03 12.05
C LEU A 189 -5.76 -15.93 13.30
N LYS A 190 -4.96 -17.01 13.37
CA LYS A 190 -4.98 -18.00 14.49
C LYS A 190 -4.56 -17.44 15.87
N GLY A 191 -4.30 -16.15 15.99
CA GLY A 191 -3.94 -15.47 17.25
C GLY A 191 -3.58 -14.01 17.01
N ASP A 192 -2.87 -13.40 17.96
CA ASP A 192 -2.47 -11.99 17.87
C ASP A 192 -1.38 -11.71 16.83
N SER A 193 -0.46 -12.67 16.63
CA SER A 193 0.69 -12.60 15.70
C SER A 193 1.16 -14.02 15.40
N ALA A 194 1.70 -14.26 14.19
CA ALA A 194 2.36 -15.53 13.85
C ALA A 194 3.53 -15.81 14.83
N PRO A 195 3.96 -17.04 15.12
CA PRO A 195 5.12 -17.25 16.00
C PRO A 195 6.44 -16.93 15.28
N LEU A 196 7.30 -16.07 15.84
CA LEU A 196 8.64 -15.82 15.26
C LEU A 196 9.68 -16.77 15.84
N PHE A 197 9.75 -16.87 17.17
CA PHE A 197 10.67 -17.72 17.92
C PHE A 197 9.99 -18.99 18.44
N GLY A 198 8.71 -18.90 18.83
CA GLY A 198 7.94 -20.02 19.40
C GLY A 198 8.42 -20.47 20.78
N ASN A 199 9.19 -19.64 21.49
CA ASN A 199 9.75 -19.92 22.81
C ASN A 199 9.75 -18.66 23.70
N PHE A 200 10.53 -18.65 24.77
CA PHE A 200 10.59 -17.51 25.72
C PHE A 200 11.08 -16.19 25.11
N LEU A 201 11.67 -16.20 23.91
CA LEU A 201 12.09 -14.99 23.18
C LEU A 201 10.95 -14.33 22.40
N GLU A 202 9.79 -14.98 22.24
CA GLU A 202 8.65 -14.44 21.49
C GLU A 202 8.23 -13.02 21.92
N PRO A 203 8.19 -12.66 23.22
CA PRO A 203 7.85 -11.31 23.65
C PRO A 203 8.78 -10.22 23.09
N LEU A 204 10.06 -10.54 22.81
CA LEU A 204 11.01 -9.58 22.22
C LEU A 204 10.66 -9.23 20.77
N SER A 205 9.89 -10.08 20.10
CA SER A 205 9.45 -9.85 18.72
C SER A 205 8.14 -9.06 18.60
N LYS A 206 7.47 -8.79 19.73
CA LYS A 206 6.15 -8.16 19.75
C LYS A 206 6.25 -6.76 20.35
N THR A 207 6.17 -5.75 19.50
CA THR A 207 6.24 -4.34 19.91
C THR A 207 4.90 -3.67 19.65
N ALA A 208 4.19 -3.28 20.70
CA ALA A 208 2.95 -2.52 20.55
C ALA A 208 3.25 -1.06 20.18
N TRP A 209 2.36 -0.43 19.39
CA TRP A 209 2.54 0.94 18.90
C TRP A 209 2.83 1.98 20.01
N TYR A 210 2.21 1.83 21.19
CA TYR A 210 2.36 2.78 22.29
C TYR A 210 3.72 2.66 23.01
N ILE A 211 4.49 1.60 22.77
CA ILE A 211 5.84 1.46 23.32
C ILE A 211 6.76 2.55 22.75
N ILE A 212 6.58 2.91 21.48
CA ILE A 212 7.40 3.93 20.80
C ILE A 212 7.35 5.28 21.53
N PRO A 213 6.17 5.92 21.75
CA PRO A 213 6.13 7.18 22.48
C PRO A 213 6.52 7.03 23.95
N ILE A 214 6.19 5.92 24.63
CA ILE A 214 6.52 5.71 26.05
C ILE A 214 8.04 5.67 26.26
N VAL A 215 8.78 4.99 25.39
CA VAL A 215 10.24 4.87 25.52
C VAL A 215 10.93 6.14 25.05
N TRP A 216 10.53 6.69 23.90
CA TRP A 216 11.34 7.71 23.22
C TRP A 216 10.98 9.15 23.59
N LEU A 217 9.72 9.47 23.89
CA LEU A 217 9.35 10.85 24.25
C LEU A 217 10.01 11.33 25.54
N PRO A 218 10.17 10.53 26.61
CA PRO A 218 10.95 10.95 27.79
C PRO A 218 12.41 11.25 27.46
N CYS A 219 13.05 10.43 26.60
CA CYS A 219 14.42 10.66 26.14
C CYS A 219 14.54 11.95 25.33
N VAL A 220 13.59 12.21 24.42
CA VAL A 220 13.51 13.45 23.64
C VAL A 220 13.30 14.65 24.56
N ALA A 221 12.39 14.55 25.52
CA ALA A 221 12.09 15.63 26.45
C ALA A 221 13.32 15.98 27.31
N TYR A 222 13.98 14.97 27.88
CA TYR A 222 15.18 15.17 28.68
C TYR A 222 16.35 15.73 27.86
N GLY A 223 16.61 15.17 26.67
CA GLY A 223 17.67 15.68 25.80
C GLY A 223 17.39 17.10 25.30
N SER A 224 16.14 17.43 24.97
CA SER A 224 15.75 18.79 24.57
C SER A 224 15.89 19.78 25.73
N PHE A 225 15.58 19.36 26.96
CA PHE A 225 15.82 20.15 28.16
C PHE A 225 17.32 20.42 28.39
N LEU A 226 18.17 19.39 28.26
CA LEU A 226 19.62 19.56 28.35
C LEU A 226 20.15 20.51 27.27
N ALA A 227 19.69 20.37 26.04
CA ALA A 227 20.08 21.26 24.94
C ALA A 227 19.69 22.72 25.22
N TYR A 228 18.48 22.96 25.74
CA TYR A 228 18.04 24.30 26.14
C TYR A 228 18.89 24.91 27.26
N GLN A 229 19.34 24.10 28.23
CA GLN A 229 20.21 24.60 29.31
C GLN A 229 21.61 25.00 28.82
N GLY A 230 22.11 24.33 27.77
CA GLY A 230 23.45 24.58 27.25
C GLY A 230 23.51 25.61 26.12
N LEU A 231 22.40 25.83 25.40
CA LEU A 231 22.34 26.80 24.31
C LEU A 231 21.95 28.21 24.79
N PRO A 232 22.50 29.28 24.19
CA PRO A 232 22.26 30.67 24.60
C PRO A 232 20.80 31.14 24.58
N SER A 233 19.94 30.52 23.76
CA SER A 233 18.54 30.95 23.62
C SER A 233 17.60 29.81 23.23
N PHE A 234 16.32 30.01 23.58
CA PHE A 234 15.23 29.15 23.13
C PHE A 234 15.17 29.07 21.60
N PHE A 235 15.29 30.21 20.91
CA PHE A 235 15.20 30.26 19.44
C PHE A 235 16.31 29.46 18.77
N GLN A 236 17.53 29.52 19.29
CA GLN A 236 18.64 28.73 18.78
C GLN A 236 18.43 27.23 19.01
N THR A 237 17.93 26.86 20.20
CA THR A 237 17.56 25.47 20.51
C THR A 237 16.48 24.96 19.56
N ALA A 238 15.42 25.74 19.38
CA ALA A 238 14.32 25.41 18.48
C ALA A 238 14.79 25.27 17.02
N ALA A 239 15.69 26.14 16.56
CA ALA A 239 16.25 26.05 15.21
C ALA A 239 17.00 24.74 14.97
N TYR A 240 17.92 24.35 15.87
CA TYR A 240 18.64 23.07 15.77
C TYR A 240 17.69 21.88 15.86
N TRP A 241 16.71 21.94 16.75
CA TRP A 241 15.72 20.88 16.90
C TRP A 241 14.88 20.71 15.62
N LEU A 242 14.43 21.81 15.01
CA LEU A 242 13.69 21.78 13.74
C LEU A 242 14.54 21.30 12.56
N ILE A 243 15.84 21.61 12.55
CA ILE A 243 16.78 21.02 11.57
C ILE A 243 16.81 19.50 11.73
N GLY A 244 16.88 19.00 12.98
CA GLY A 244 16.80 17.57 13.27
C GLY A 244 15.52 16.91 12.75
N LEU A 245 14.37 17.55 12.99
CA LEU A 245 13.07 17.07 12.49
C LEU A 245 13.00 17.07 10.95
N ALA A 246 13.53 18.10 10.29
CA ALA A 246 13.58 18.13 8.84
C ALA A 246 14.50 17.02 8.28
N LEU A 247 15.68 16.84 8.88
CA LEU A 247 16.62 15.78 8.50
C LEU A 247 16.03 14.39 8.69
N TRP A 248 15.16 14.18 9.69
CA TRP A 248 14.46 12.91 9.86
C TRP A 248 13.70 12.50 8.60
N THR A 249 13.00 13.42 7.93
CA THR A 249 12.23 13.07 6.73
C THR A 249 13.11 12.51 5.61
N LEU A 250 14.36 12.98 5.51
CA LEU A 250 15.33 12.46 4.55
C LEU A 250 15.92 11.12 5.01
N VAL A 251 16.16 10.96 6.31
CA VAL A 251 16.62 9.70 6.91
C VAL A 251 15.55 8.61 6.75
N GLU A 252 14.28 8.93 6.97
CA GLU A 252 13.13 8.05 6.71
C GLU A 252 13.19 7.52 5.27
N TYR A 253 13.21 8.42 4.29
CA TYR A 253 13.27 8.05 2.88
C TYR A 253 14.51 7.20 2.55
N GLY A 254 15.68 7.62 3.03
CA GLY A 254 16.95 6.95 2.78
C GLY A 254 17.03 5.56 3.41
N LEU A 255 16.55 5.38 4.63
CA LEU A 255 16.49 4.07 5.29
C LEU A 255 15.45 3.18 4.62
N HIS A 256 14.27 3.70 4.31
CA HIS A 256 13.21 2.89 3.71
C HIS A 256 13.63 2.36 2.33
N ARG A 257 14.18 3.23 1.48
CA ARG A 257 14.67 2.84 0.15
C ARG A 257 15.98 2.06 0.18
N GLY A 258 16.95 2.48 0.99
CA GLY A 258 18.34 2.02 0.91
C GLY A 258 18.71 0.90 1.87
N LEU A 259 17.95 0.72 2.95
CA LEU A 259 18.21 -0.30 3.98
C LEU A 259 17.06 -1.31 4.09
N PHE A 260 15.83 -0.83 4.16
CA PHE A 260 14.65 -1.68 4.30
C PHE A 260 14.33 -2.39 2.99
N HIS A 261 14.35 -1.69 1.85
CA HIS A 261 14.30 -2.27 0.49
C HIS A 261 15.68 -2.42 -0.16
N VAL A 262 16.65 -2.97 0.59
CA VAL A 262 17.98 -3.25 0.03
C VAL A 262 17.93 -4.27 -1.12
N ASP A 263 16.88 -5.09 -1.18
CA ASP A 263 16.40 -5.98 -2.25
C ASP A 263 17.45 -6.33 -3.32
N LYS A 264 17.62 -5.47 -4.32
CA LYS A 264 18.56 -5.66 -5.43
C LYS A 264 19.99 -5.99 -4.97
N TYR A 265 20.45 -5.31 -3.93
CA TYR A 265 21.79 -5.42 -3.35
C TYR A 265 21.86 -6.37 -2.14
N LEU A 266 20.76 -7.03 -1.78
CA LEU A 266 20.75 -8.02 -0.72
C LEU A 266 21.78 -9.12 -1.05
N PRO A 267 22.67 -9.52 -0.13
CA PRO A 267 23.60 -10.60 -0.41
C PRO A 267 22.88 -11.94 -0.32
N ASP A 268 23.19 -12.85 -1.26
CA ASP A 268 22.57 -14.17 -1.36
C ASP A 268 23.11 -15.14 -0.30
N ASN A 269 22.76 -14.88 0.97
CA ASN A 269 23.09 -15.73 2.09
C ASN A 269 22.05 -15.56 3.22
N ARG A 270 21.97 -16.59 4.08
CA ARG A 270 21.04 -16.62 5.22
C ARG A 270 21.15 -15.44 6.19
N VAL A 271 22.34 -14.85 6.36
CA VAL A 271 22.54 -13.73 7.30
C VAL A 271 21.89 -12.46 6.74
N GLY A 272 22.14 -12.16 5.47
CA GLY A 272 21.51 -11.04 4.76
C GLY A 272 19.99 -11.19 4.73
N ILE A 273 19.50 -12.34 4.29
CA ILE A 273 18.06 -12.66 4.22
C ILE A 273 17.38 -12.52 5.59
N THR A 274 17.99 -13.07 6.64
CA THR A 274 17.41 -12.98 7.99
C THR A 274 17.44 -11.54 8.52
N ALA A 275 18.50 -10.78 8.25
CA ALA A 275 18.57 -9.37 8.65
C ALA A 275 17.49 -8.55 7.93
N HIS A 276 17.30 -8.72 6.63
CA HIS A 276 16.24 -8.08 5.86
C HIS A 276 14.85 -8.43 6.41
N PHE A 277 14.61 -9.72 6.70
CA PHE A 277 13.36 -10.19 7.26
C PHE A 277 13.03 -9.50 8.60
N LEU A 278 14.01 -9.35 9.48
CA LEU A 278 13.84 -8.70 10.78
C LEU A 278 13.73 -7.16 10.72
N LEU A 279 14.33 -6.54 9.71
CA LEU A 279 14.30 -5.08 9.53
C LEU A 279 12.99 -4.59 8.92
N HIS A 280 12.51 -5.24 7.85
CA HIS A 280 11.31 -4.80 7.15
C HIS A 280 10.53 -5.91 6.45
N GLY A 281 11.20 -7.00 6.02
CA GLY A 281 10.53 -8.07 5.27
C GLY A 281 9.36 -8.71 6.01
N ILE A 282 9.43 -8.87 7.34
CA ILE A 282 8.31 -9.40 8.13
C ILE A 282 7.07 -8.50 8.08
N HIS A 283 7.26 -7.20 7.93
CA HIS A 283 6.16 -6.25 7.81
C HIS A 283 5.48 -6.39 6.44
N HIS A 284 6.22 -6.45 5.33
CA HIS A 284 5.62 -6.73 4.01
C HIS A 284 4.96 -8.11 3.94
N TYR A 285 5.55 -9.11 4.61
CA TYR A 285 5.01 -10.46 4.62
C TYR A 285 3.73 -10.56 5.48
N LEU A 286 3.62 -9.79 6.57
CA LEU A 286 2.47 -9.78 7.48
C LEU A 286 2.06 -8.32 7.83
N PRO A 287 1.52 -7.54 6.88
CA PRO A 287 1.35 -6.09 7.05
C PRO A 287 0.31 -5.72 8.09
N MET A 288 -0.66 -6.60 8.34
CA MET A 288 -1.73 -6.41 9.33
C MET A 288 -1.40 -6.99 10.72
N ASP A 289 -0.16 -7.44 10.96
CA ASP A 289 0.30 -7.86 12.30
C ASP A 289 0.62 -6.62 13.16
N LYS A 290 -0.29 -6.31 14.09
CA LYS A 290 -0.22 -5.12 14.96
C LYS A 290 1.03 -5.05 15.82
N TYR A 291 1.72 -6.15 16.07
CA TYR A 291 2.89 -6.19 16.94
C TYR A 291 4.21 -6.25 16.17
N ARG A 292 4.17 -6.27 14.83
CA ARG A 292 5.35 -6.43 13.95
C ARG A 292 5.46 -5.37 12.86
N LEU A 293 4.93 -4.20 13.15
CA LEU A 293 5.03 -3.04 12.27
C LEU A 293 6.05 -2.03 12.81
N VAL A 294 5.85 -1.57 14.05
CA VAL A 294 6.72 -0.56 14.67
C VAL A 294 8.08 -1.14 15.02
N MET A 295 9.12 -0.32 14.96
CA MET A 295 10.47 -0.78 15.20
C MET A 295 10.70 -1.16 16.66
N PRO A 296 11.12 -2.41 16.97
CA PRO A 296 11.46 -2.80 18.32
C PRO A 296 12.56 -1.90 18.89
N PRO A 297 12.45 -1.38 20.13
CA PRO A 297 13.43 -0.46 20.69
C PRO A 297 14.88 -0.97 20.62
N THR A 298 15.09 -2.28 20.78
CA THR A 298 16.41 -2.92 20.65
C THR A 298 17.03 -2.70 19.27
N LEU A 299 16.25 -2.87 18.21
CA LEU A 299 16.71 -2.68 16.83
C LEU A 299 16.86 -1.20 16.51
N PHE A 300 15.93 -0.37 17.00
CA PHE A 300 16.02 1.08 16.83
C PHE A 300 17.27 1.69 17.47
N VAL A 301 17.69 1.24 18.66
CA VAL A 301 18.96 1.70 19.27
C VAL A 301 20.14 1.43 18.34
N ALA A 302 20.21 0.24 17.73
CA ALA A 302 21.28 -0.11 16.80
C ALA A 302 21.29 0.81 15.56
N LEU A 303 20.11 1.09 15.00
CA LEU A 303 19.95 1.98 13.85
C LEU A 303 20.20 3.45 14.19
N ALA A 304 19.79 3.92 15.38
CA ALA A 304 19.93 5.31 15.81
C ALA A 304 21.36 5.68 16.24
N THR A 305 22.13 4.72 16.76
CA THR A 305 23.51 4.92 17.23
C THR A 305 24.44 5.58 16.20
N PRO A 306 24.52 5.13 14.92
CA PRO A 306 25.34 5.81 13.92
C PRO A 306 24.88 7.24 13.66
N PHE A 307 23.58 7.53 13.66
CA PHE A 307 23.06 8.89 13.49
C PHE A 307 23.36 9.80 14.69
N TYR A 308 23.34 9.25 15.91
CA TYR A 308 23.80 9.95 17.10
C TYR A 308 25.27 10.38 16.96
N LYS A 309 26.14 9.45 16.56
CA LYS A 309 27.56 9.76 16.32
C LYS A 309 27.75 10.76 15.19
N LEU A 310 26.98 10.63 14.11
CA LEU A 310 27.01 11.56 12.99
C LEU A 310 26.62 12.98 13.42
N ALA A 311 25.54 13.14 14.19
CA ALA A 311 25.14 14.44 14.72
C ALA A 311 26.26 15.09 15.55
N HIS A 312 26.89 14.33 16.44
CA HIS A 312 28.02 14.84 17.24
C HIS A 312 29.30 15.10 16.45
N THR A 313 29.44 14.47 15.29
CA THR A 313 30.57 14.72 14.37
C THR A 313 30.33 15.97 13.53
N VAL A 314 29.11 16.18 13.03
CA VAL A 314 28.77 17.36 12.21
C VAL A 314 28.70 18.61 13.08
N PHE A 315 28.05 18.52 14.24
CA PHE A 315 27.92 19.60 15.21
C PHE A 315 29.00 19.51 16.31
N PHE A 316 30.22 19.11 15.95
CA PHE A 316 31.32 18.89 16.90
C PHE A 316 31.69 20.14 17.72
N TYR A 317 31.36 21.32 17.22
CA TYR A 317 31.67 22.60 17.86
C TYR A 317 30.78 22.89 19.08
N ASP A 318 29.61 22.23 19.20
CA ASP A 318 28.69 22.42 20.30
C ASP A 318 27.90 21.14 20.58
N TRP A 319 28.21 20.52 21.72
CA TRP A 319 27.55 19.30 22.20
C TRP A 319 26.02 19.46 22.31
N TYR A 320 25.55 20.61 22.80
CA TYR A 320 24.13 20.85 23.02
C TYR A 320 23.38 21.05 21.71
N ALA A 321 24.03 21.62 20.70
CA ALA A 321 23.49 21.68 19.34
C ALA A 321 23.32 20.28 18.75
N ALA A 322 24.33 19.40 18.88
CA ALA A 322 24.24 18.01 18.42
C ALA A 322 23.09 17.25 19.10
N VAL A 323 22.92 17.43 20.42
CA VAL A 323 21.80 16.85 21.18
C VAL A 323 20.46 17.40 20.70
N ALA A 324 20.32 18.71 20.48
CA ALA A 324 19.08 19.31 19.96
C ALA A 324 18.66 18.71 18.62
N VAL A 325 19.60 18.63 17.67
CA VAL A 325 19.37 18.04 16.34
C VAL A 325 18.97 16.57 16.48
N PHE A 326 19.70 15.79 17.30
CA PHE A 326 19.37 14.38 17.50
C PHE A 326 17.97 14.21 18.12
N CYS A 327 17.60 15.00 19.13
CA CYS A 327 16.27 14.96 19.74
C CYS A 327 15.15 15.32 18.75
N GLY A 328 15.35 16.31 17.89
CA GLY A 328 14.42 16.63 16.80
C GLY A 328 14.26 15.47 15.81
N GLY A 329 15.36 14.80 15.48
CA GLY A 329 15.35 13.60 14.64
C GLY A 329 14.60 12.42 15.26
N ILE A 330 14.87 12.12 16.54
CA ILE A 330 14.15 11.06 17.27
C ILE A 330 12.66 11.38 17.43
N PHE A 331 12.28 12.65 17.62
CA PHE A 331 10.88 13.03 17.59
C PHE A 331 10.24 12.78 16.21
N GLY A 332 10.94 13.14 15.13
CA GLY A 332 10.52 12.81 13.77
C GLY A 332 10.28 11.31 13.58
N TYR A 333 11.18 10.48 14.10
CA TYR A 333 11.02 9.02 14.13
C TYR A 333 9.74 8.58 14.84
N VAL A 334 9.45 9.11 16.03
CA VAL A 334 8.22 8.77 16.76
C VAL A 334 6.99 9.13 15.93
N CYS A 335 7.00 10.30 15.27
CA CYS A 335 5.93 10.70 14.36
C CYS A 335 5.80 9.73 13.17
N TYR A 336 6.91 9.33 12.57
CA TYR A 336 6.95 8.37 11.47
C TYR A 336 6.33 7.03 11.86
N ASP A 337 6.80 6.42 12.95
CA ASP A 337 6.43 5.04 13.28
C ASP A 337 4.95 4.97 13.72
N LEU A 338 4.46 6.01 14.41
CA LEU A 338 3.04 6.14 14.73
C LEU A 338 2.19 6.39 13.47
N THR A 339 2.66 7.25 12.56
CA THR A 339 1.98 7.47 11.27
C THR A 339 1.87 6.16 10.51
N HIS A 340 2.99 5.46 10.33
CA HIS A 340 3.07 4.17 9.67
C HIS A 340 2.07 3.17 10.28
N TYR A 341 2.07 3.03 11.61
CA TYR A 341 1.16 2.13 12.30
C TYR A 341 -0.31 2.46 12.04
N PHE A 342 -0.70 3.73 12.11
CA PHE A 342 -2.09 4.14 11.94
C PHE A 342 -2.57 4.13 10.49
N LEU A 343 -1.65 4.26 9.51
CA LEU A 343 -1.97 4.08 8.08
C LEU A 343 -2.51 2.65 7.85
N HIS A 344 -1.91 1.63 8.46
CA HIS A 344 -2.42 0.24 8.37
C HIS A 344 -3.69 0.04 9.19
N HIS A 345 -3.69 0.43 10.47
CA HIS A 345 -4.64 -0.11 11.45
C HIS A 345 -5.86 0.76 11.78
N LYS A 346 -5.98 1.97 11.23
CA LYS A 346 -7.07 2.89 11.55
C LYS A 346 -7.73 3.50 10.31
N THR A 347 -8.99 3.88 10.47
CA THR A 347 -9.66 4.79 9.54
C THR A 347 -9.25 6.21 9.90
N LEU A 348 -8.50 6.84 9.00
CA LEU A 348 -7.91 8.16 9.24
C LEU A 348 -8.81 9.28 8.71
N PRO A 349 -8.66 10.52 9.22
CA PRO A 349 -9.32 11.71 8.68
C PRO A 349 -9.02 11.91 7.18
N SER A 350 -9.89 12.65 6.48
CA SER A 350 -9.83 12.85 5.02
C SER A 350 -8.45 13.28 4.52
N TYR A 351 -7.78 14.19 5.22
CA TYR A 351 -6.46 14.70 4.84
C TYR A 351 -5.32 13.67 4.97
N TYR A 352 -5.51 12.58 5.72
CA TYR A 352 -4.58 11.45 5.79
C TYR A 352 -4.98 10.26 4.91
N LYS A 353 -6.22 10.23 4.38
CA LYS A 353 -6.69 9.11 3.54
C LYS A 353 -5.85 8.92 2.28
N GLN A 354 -5.39 10.01 1.67
CA GLN A 354 -4.52 9.95 0.49
C GLN A 354 -3.17 9.30 0.82
N LEU A 355 -2.56 9.69 1.94
CA LEU A 355 -1.32 9.09 2.40
C LEU A 355 -1.51 7.61 2.76
N LYS A 356 -2.65 7.25 3.34
CA LYS A 356 -3.02 5.85 3.58
C LYS A 356 -3.12 5.08 2.28
N LYS A 357 -3.88 5.57 1.29
CA LYS A 357 -3.99 4.93 -0.03
C LYS A 357 -2.61 4.71 -0.66
N TYR A 358 -1.80 5.76 -0.69
CA TYR A 358 -0.44 5.72 -1.23
C TYR A 358 0.44 4.68 -0.53
N HIS A 359 0.44 4.64 0.80
CA HIS A 359 1.22 3.65 1.53
C HIS A 359 0.66 2.23 1.40
N MET A 360 -0.66 2.04 1.30
CA MET A 360 -1.22 0.71 1.00
C MET A 360 -0.80 0.23 -0.39
N GLN A 361 -0.80 1.12 -1.41
CA GLN A 361 -0.33 0.78 -2.76
C GLN A 361 1.12 0.29 -2.77
N HIS A 362 1.98 0.89 -1.96
CA HIS A 362 3.33 0.38 -1.76
C HIS A 362 3.36 -1.08 -1.27
N HIS A 363 2.40 -1.50 -0.45
CA HIS A 363 2.32 -2.87 0.08
C HIS A 363 1.65 -3.88 -0.85
N TYR A 364 0.59 -3.50 -1.56
CA TYR A 364 -0.20 -4.43 -2.38
C TYR A 364 0.01 -4.30 -3.89
N GLU A 365 0.62 -3.23 -4.39
CA GLU A 365 0.75 -2.95 -5.82
C GLU A 365 2.24 -2.88 -6.24
N ASP A 366 3.02 -1.97 -5.67
CA ASP A 366 4.42 -1.73 -6.06
C ASP A 366 5.30 -1.36 -4.87
N TYR A 367 6.09 -2.32 -4.39
CA TYR A 367 7.03 -2.12 -3.28
C TYR A 367 8.36 -1.49 -3.73
N GLU A 368 8.61 -1.34 -5.03
CA GLU A 368 9.83 -0.72 -5.58
C GLU A 368 9.75 0.81 -5.62
N ASN A 369 8.58 1.39 -5.30
CA ASN A 369 8.32 2.82 -5.22
C ASN A 369 7.47 3.18 -3.99
N GLY A 370 7.31 4.48 -3.69
CA GLY A 370 6.47 4.91 -2.57
C GLY A 370 7.14 4.80 -1.19
N PHE A 371 8.42 5.16 -1.10
CA PHE A 371 9.20 5.02 0.13
C PHE A 371 8.87 6.10 1.19
N GLY A 372 8.21 7.19 0.81
CA GLY A 372 7.77 8.21 1.76
C GLY A 372 6.53 7.78 2.55
N VAL A 373 6.65 7.63 3.87
CA VAL A 373 5.53 7.21 4.74
C VAL A 373 4.88 8.40 5.43
N THR A 374 5.66 9.38 5.90
CA THR A 374 5.13 10.62 6.48
C THR A 374 4.71 11.62 5.40
N SER A 375 5.37 11.61 4.25
CA SER A 375 5.05 12.45 3.10
C SER A 375 5.62 11.90 1.80
N ARG A 376 5.01 12.26 0.67
CA ARG A 376 5.48 11.95 -0.70
C ARG A 376 6.61 12.87 -1.19
N PHE A 377 7.08 13.79 -0.35
CA PHE A 377 7.98 14.87 -0.78
C PHE A 377 9.28 14.32 -1.40
N TRP A 378 9.94 13.39 -0.72
CA TRP A 378 11.20 12.82 -1.21
C TRP A 378 10.99 11.86 -2.39
N ASP A 379 9.85 11.17 -2.47
CA ASP A 379 9.49 10.38 -3.66
C ASP A 379 9.42 11.26 -4.91
N LYS A 380 8.81 12.45 -4.82
CA LYS A 380 8.78 13.42 -5.92
C LYS A 380 10.15 13.93 -6.30
N ILE A 381 10.98 14.26 -5.30
CA ILE A 381 12.32 14.79 -5.53
C ILE A 381 13.25 13.75 -6.19
N PHE A 382 13.14 12.49 -5.79
CA PHE A 382 14.02 11.41 -6.24
C PHE A 382 13.39 10.52 -7.32
N GLY A 383 12.19 10.85 -7.80
CA GLY A 383 11.51 10.14 -8.88
C GLY A 383 11.11 8.71 -8.54
N THR A 384 10.64 8.47 -7.31
CA THR A 384 10.15 7.16 -6.82
C THR A 384 8.69 7.24 -6.38
N GLU A 385 7.93 8.15 -6.99
CA GLU A 385 6.50 8.29 -6.73
C GLU A 385 5.75 7.14 -7.38
N LEU A 386 4.81 6.53 -6.64
CA LEU A 386 3.93 5.50 -7.21
C LEU A 386 3.16 6.11 -8.37
N GLU A 387 3.26 5.46 -9.55
CA GLU A 387 2.47 5.88 -10.70
C GLU A 387 0.98 5.76 -10.35
N PRO A 388 0.13 6.72 -10.75
CA PRO A 388 -1.30 6.49 -10.71
C PRO A 388 -1.61 5.23 -11.55
N PRO A 389 -2.57 4.39 -11.13
CA PRO A 389 -2.92 3.19 -11.88
C PRO A 389 -3.18 3.61 -13.32
N LYS A 390 -2.41 3.04 -14.26
CA LYS A 390 -2.54 3.37 -15.68
C LYS A 390 -3.97 3.07 -16.09
N ALA A 391 -4.78 4.11 -16.31
CA ALA A 391 -5.99 3.98 -17.10
C ALA A 391 -5.55 3.32 -18.40
N ALA A 392 -6.08 2.14 -18.68
CA ALA A 392 -5.71 1.37 -19.86
C ALA A 392 -5.86 2.30 -21.08
N LYS A 393 -4.72 2.73 -21.63
CA LYS A 393 -4.73 3.46 -22.90
C LYS A 393 -5.19 2.46 -23.93
N ALA A 394 -6.40 2.67 -24.44
CA ALA A 394 -6.86 2.01 -25.65
C ALA A 394 -5.80 2.25 -26.74
N ALA A 395 -5.17 1.17 -27.19
CA ALA A 395 -4.26 1.15 -28.32
C ALA A 395 -5.02 0.69 -29.56
#